data_AF-A0A2Z2DZ39-F1
#
_entry.id   AF-A0A2Z2DZ39-F1
#
_cell.length_a   1.000
_cell.length_b   1.000
_cell.length_c   1.000
_cell.angle_alpha   90.00
_cell.angle_beta   90.00
_cell.angle_gamma   90.00
#
_symmetry.space_group_name_H-M   'P 1'
#
loop_
_entity.id
_entity.type
_entity.pdbx_description
1 polymer ?
#
loop_
_entity_poly.entity_id
_entity_poly.type
_entity_poly.pdbx_seq_one_letter_code
_entity_poly.pdbx_strand_id
1 'polypeptide(L)'
;FPRDVSKEGKKIEEEKEMAKKSIALAAVIIKGASLGTKILKDFLNAMANIERKVAIGVDNESGCTWEKPNTYFFSGTEDKVPPSKVENKKALLYGPRK
;
A
#
# COMPACT_ATOMS: atom_id res chain seq x y z
N PHE A 1 41.81 -5.93 -3.56
CA PHE A 1 40.97 -5.84 -2.35
C PHE A 1 39.67 -6.61 -2.60
N PRO A 2 39.35 -7.65 -1.81
CA PRO A 2 38.07 -8.36 -1.93
C PRO A 2 36.92 -7.38 -1.59
N ARG A 3 35.90 -7.30 -2.46
CA ARG A 3 34.67 -6.58 -2.13
C ARG A 3 33.96 -7.34 -1.01
N ASP A 4 33.75 -6.66 0.12
CA ASP A 4 33.06 -7.22 1.28
C ASP A 4 31.55 -7.32 1.00
N VAL A 5 31.18 -8.40 0.32
CA VAL A 5 29.81 -8.71 -0.13
C VAL A 5 28.79 -8.73 1.01
N SER A 6 29.24 -8.85 2.27
CA SER A 6 28.40 -8.83 3.46
C SER A 6 27.71 -7.48 3.70
N LYS A 7 28.40 -6.37 3.39
CA LYS A 7 27.87 -5.00 3.52
C LYS A 7 26.87 -4.67 2.41
N GLU A 8 27.14 -5.15 1.20
CA GLU A 8 26.24 -5.01 0.05
C GLU A 8 24.90 -5.73 0.29
N GLY A 9 24.94 -6.95 0.85
CA GLY A 9 23.74 -7.72 1.18
C GLY A 9 22.85 -7.04 2.22
N LYS A 10 23.44 -6.50 3.29
CA LYS A 10 22.72 -5.74 4.33
C LYS A 10 22.00 -4.50 3.76
N LYS A 11 22.67 -3.78 2.86
CA LYS A 11 22.14 -2.55 2.25
C LYS A 11 20.93 -2.83 1.34
N ILE A 12 20.99 -3.92 0.56
CA ILE A 12 19.87 -4.36 -0.30
C ILE A 12 18.65 -4.77 0.54
N GLU A 13 18.89 -5.37 1.71
CA GLU A 13 17.83 -5.82 2.61
C GLU A 13 17.13 -4.63 3.31
N GLU A 14 17.91 -3.64 3.74
CA GLU A 14 17.39 -2.37 4.28
C GLU A 14 16.60 -1.56 3.25
N GLU A 15 17.09 -1.46 2.00
CA GLU A 15 16.36 -0.79 0.91
C GLU A 15 15.03 -1.48 0.59
N LYS A 16 14.99 -2.82 0.61
CA LYS A 16 13.75 -3.59 0.45
C LYS A 16 12.77 -3.39 1.61
N GLU A 17 13.27 -3.32 2.83
CA GLU A 17 12.50 -2.98 4.04
C GLU A 17 11.92 -1.57 3.95
N MET A 18 12.71 -0.59 3.52
CA MET A 18 12.28 0.80 3.33
C MET A 18 11.25 0.92 2.20
N ALA A 19 11.44 0.20 1.09
CA ALA A 19 10.48 0.13 -0.02
C ALA A 19 9.15 -0.50 0.42
N LYS A 20 9.19 -1.57 1.22
CA LYS A 20 7.98 -2.17 1.81
C LYS A 20 7.27 -1.20 2.75
N LYS A 21 8.01 -0.53 3.65
CA LYS A 21 7.45 0.48 4.57
C LYS A 21 6.81 1.66 3.82
N SER A 22 7.45 2.15 2.77
CA SER A 22 6.95 3.26 1.96
C SER A 22 5.70 2.91 1.15
N ILE A 23 5.58 1.65 0.68
CA ILE A 23 4.34 1.13 0.07
C ILE A 23 3.18 1.10 1.09
N ALA A 24 3.46 0.81 2.37
CA ALA A 24 2.45 0.79 3.43
C ALA A 24 1.98 2.17 3.92
N LEU A 25 2.71 3.24 3.57
CA LEU A 25 2.54 4.57 4.15
C LEU A 25 1.73 5.52 3.26
N ALA A 26 1.18 5.05 2.13
CA ALA A 26 0.35 5.84 1.24
C ALA A 26 -0.90 5.06 0.84
N ALA A 27 -1.99 5.79 0.57
CA ALA A 27 -3.01 5.23 -0.30
C ALA A 27 -2.40 5.12 -1.70
N VAL A 28 -2.20 3.90 -2.20
CA VAL A 28 -1.43 3.62 -3.42
C VAL A 28 -2.36 3.24 -4.56
N ILE A 29 -2.03 3.70 -5.76
CA ILE A 29 -2.66 3.22 -7.00
C ILE A 29 -1.72 2.19 -7.63
N ILE A 30 -2.24 0.97 -7.82
CA ILE A 30 -1.53 -0.13 -8.50
C ILE A 30 -2.25 -0.49 -9.81
N LYS A 31 -1.65 -1.38 -10.61
CA LYS A 31 -2.34 -1.96 -11.78
C LYS A 31 -3.49 -2.85 -11.28
N GLY A 32 -4.68 -2.76 -11.90
CA GLY A 32 -5.85 -3.55 -11.50
C GLY A 32 -5.57 -5.05 -11.45
N ALA A 33 -5.00 -5.58 -12.54
CA ALA A 33 -4.57 -6.98 -12.65
C ALA A 33 -3.51 -7.44 -11.62
N SER A 34 -2.87 -6.52 -10.88
CA SER A 34 -1.93 -6.86 -9.81
C SER A 34 -2.58 -6.93 -8.43
N LEU A 35 -3.85 -6.54 -8.30
CA LEU A 35 -4.61 -6.65 -7.06
C LEU A 35 -4.90 -8.12 -6.73
N GLY A 36 -4.67 -8.49 -5.47
CA GLY A 36 -4.89 -9.84 -4.98
C GLY A 36 -4.52 -9.99 -3.51
N THR A 37 -4.73 -11.19 -2.96
CA THR A 37 -4.53 -11.46 -1.53
C THR A 37 -3.07 -11.27 -1.08
N LYS A 38 -2.11 -11.58 -1.96
CA LYS A 38 -0.68 -11.38 -1.66
C LYS A 38 -0.34 -9.91 -1.43
N ILE A 39 -0.76 -9.02 -2.34
CA ILE A 39 -0.47 -7.59 -2.20
C ILE A 39 -1.19 -6.99 -0.99
N LEU A 40 -2.41 -7.42 -0.69
CA LEU A 40 -3.14 -6.98 0.50
C LEU A 40 -2.45 -7.44 1.79
N LYS A 41 -1.93 -8.68 1.83
CA LYS A 41 -1.19 -9.20 2.97
C LYS A 41 0.15 -8.47 3.17
N ASP A 42 0.88 -8.22 2.08
CA ASP A 42 2.13 -7.47 2.12
C ASP A 42 1.89 -6.03 2.59
N PHE A 43 0.81 -5.40 2.11
CA PHE A 43 0.39 -4.07 2.56
C PHE A 43 0.02 -4.06 4.05
N LEU A 44 -0.81 -5.01 4.52
CA LEU A 44 -1.13 -5.18 5.96
C LEU A 44 0.12 -5.36 6.82
N ASN A 45 1.07 -6.18 6.37
CA ASN A 45 2.30 -6.45 7.11
C ASN A 45 3.19 -5.21 7.22
N ALA A 46 3.19 -4.38 6.18
CA ALA A 46 4.00 -3.18 6.13
C ALA A 46 3.39 -2.02 6.93
N MET A 47 2.06 -2.05 7.19
CA MET A 47 1.44 -1.16 8.18
C MET A 47 2.03 -1.43 9.57
N ALA A 48 2.09 -0.40 10.42
CA ALA A 48 2.64 -0.52 11.78
C ALA A 48 2.01 -1.68 12.59
N ASN A 49 2.73 -2.16 13.60
CA ASN A 49 2.28 -3.25 14.46
C ASN A 49 1.13 -2.77 15.37
N ILE A 50 -0.08 -2.81 14.83
CA ILE A 50 -1.33 -2.33 15.44
C ILE A 50 -2.28 -3.51 15.57
N GLU A 51 -2.99 -3.57 16.69
CA GLU A 51 -3.84 -4.71 17.06
C GLU A 51 -5.04 -4.92 16.13
N ARG A 52 -5.56 -3.84 15.53
CA ARG A 52 -6.68 -3.87 14.56
C ARG A 52 -6.38 -2.91 13.40
N LYS A 53 -6.22 -3.48 12.22
CA LYS A 53 -5.96 -2.79 10.95
C LYS A 53 -6.60 -3.57 9.81
N VAL A 54 -6.93 -2.88 8.72
CA VAL A 54 -7.52 -3.49 7.51
C VAL A 54 -6.81 -2.95 6.27
N ALA A 55 -6.58 -3.81 5.29
CA ALA A 55 -6.17 -3.41 3.95
C ALA A 55 -7.36 -3.59 3.02
N ILE A 56 -7.73 -2.51 2.36
CA ILE A 56 -8.83 -2.46 1.41
C ILE A 56 -8.21 -2.26 0.02
N GLY A 57 -8.60 -3.11 -0.92
CA GLY A 57 -8.24 -2.98 -2.33
C GLY A 57 -9.49 -2.94 -3.18
N VAL A 58 -9.61 -1.94 -4.05
CA VAL A 58 -10.74 -1.83 -4.99
C VAL A 58 -10.18 -1.65 -6.39
N ASP A 59 -10.48 -2.61 -7.27
CA ASP A 59 -10.10 -2.55 -8.68
C ASP A 59 -11.14 -1.77 -9.48
N ASN A 60 -10.69 -0.77 -10.24
CA ASN A 60 -11.54 0.00 -11.11
C ASN A 60 -11.51 -0.57 -12.54
N GLU A 61 -12.40 -1.51 -12.81
CA GLU A 61 -12.67 -2.03 -14.15
C GLU A 61 -13.99 -1.47 -14.72
N SER A 62 -14.41 -0.28 -14.25
CA SER A 62 -15.70 0.32 -14.61
C SER A 62 -15.74 0.96 -16.00
N GLY A 63 -14.60 1.13 -16.66
CA GLY A 63 -14.48 1.93 -17.88
C GLY A 63 -14.38 3.45 -17.65
N CYS A 64 -14.59 3.91 -16.42
CA CYS A 64 -14.58 5.33 -16.04
C CYS A 64 -13.43 5.67 -15.08
N THR A 65 -13.10 6.96 -14.95
CA THR A 65 -12.18 7.45 -13.90
C THR A 65 -12.98 7.86 -12.68
N TRP A 66 -12.60 7.39 -11.49
CA TRP A 66 -13.18 7.83 -10.22
C TRP A 66 -12.43 9.07 -9.73
N GLU A 67 -13.15 10.06 -9.22
CA GLU A 67 -12.57 11.30 -8.72
C GLU A 67 -13.00 11.56 -7.28
N LYS A 68 -12.05 12.08 -6.49
CA LYS A 68 -12.23 12.58 -5.12
C LYS A 68 -13.01 11.63 -4.21
N PRO A 69 -12.56 10.38 -4.03
CA PRO A 69 -13.16 9.49 -3.04
C PRO A 69 -13.06 10.14 -1.65
N ASN A 70 -14.14 10.04 -0.88
CA ASN A 70 -14.15 10.42 0.53
C ASN A 70 -14.24 9.16 1.41
N THR A 71 -13.94 9.32 2.69
CA THR A 71 -14.02 8.23 3.65
C THR A 71 -14.64 8.75 4.93
N TYR A 72 -15.67 8.06 5.41
CA TYR A 72 -16.30 8.33 6.69
C TYR A 72 -15.89 7.24 7.68
N PHE A 73 -15.27 7.65 8.79
CA PHE A 73 -14.87 6.75 9.87
C PHE A 73 -15.86 6.87 11.03
N PHE A 74 -16.66 5.84 11.24
CA PHE A 74 -17.43 5.72 12.49
C PHE A 74 -16.50 5.47 13.69
N SER A 75 -15.48 4.64 13.50
CA SER A 75 -14.42 4.36 14.47
C SER A 75 -13.10 4.07 13.75
N GLY A 76 -11.99 4.42 14.39
CA GLY A 76 -10.66 4.36 13.80
C GLY A 76 -10.31 5.59 12.97
N THR A 77 -9.19 5.50 12.25
CA THR A 77 -8.66 6.59 11.42
C THR A 77 -7.74 6.04 10.33
N GLU A 78 -7.32 6.93 9.45
CA GLU A 78 -6.28 6.71 8.46
C GLU A 78 -5.29 7.87 8.55
N ASP A 79 -4.00 7.58 8.49
CA ASP A 79 -2.95 8.61 8.55
C ASP A 79 -2.79 9.41 7.24
N LYS A 80 -3.54 9.05 6.20
CA LYS A 80 -3.29 9.45 4.82
C LYS A 80 -4.57 9.82 4.08
N VAL A 81 -4.42 10.75 3.15
CA VAL A 81 -5.48 11.19 2.25
C VAL A 81 -5.66 10.13 1.16
N PRO A 82 -6.89 9.69 0.86
CA PRO A 82 -7.14 8.77 -0.25
C PRO A 82 -6.74 9.40 -1.61
N PRO A 83 -6.42 8.59 -2.64
CA PRO A 83 -5.94 9.10 -3.91
C PRO A 83 -7.02 9.95 -4.57
N SER A 84 -6.64 11.11 -5.11
CA SER A 84 -7.60 12.08 -5.67
C SER A 84 -8.29 11.59 -6.94
N LYS A 85 -7.71 10.62 -7.66
CA LYS A 85 -8.28 9.98 -8.84
C LYS A 85 -7.88 8.51 -8.92
N VAL A 86 -8.75 7.67 -9.48
CA VAL A 86 -8.46 6.26 -9.79
C VAL A 86 -8.91 5.98 -11.22
N GLU A 87 -7.97 5.84 -12.14
CA GLU A 87 -8.25 5.57 -13.55
C GLU A 87 -8.78 4.14 -13.78
N ASN A 88 -9.41 3.91 -14.93
CA ASN A 88 -9.78 2.56 -15.36
C ASN A 88 -8.53 1.65 -15.48
N LYS A 89 -8.69 0.37 -15.14
CA LYS A 89 -7.61 -0.65 -15.05
C LYS A 89 -6.59 -0.41 -13.95
N LYS A 90 -6.94 0.38 -12.95
CA LYS A 90 -6.14 0.64 -11.76
C LYS A 90 -6.89 0.20 -10.52
N ALA A 91 -6.16 -0.27 -9.52
CA ALA A 91 -6.72 -0.53 -8.20
C ALA A 91 -6.20 0.47 -7.17
N LEU A 92 -7.08 0.90 -6.28
CA LEU A 92 -6.70 1.65 -5.09
C LEU A 92 -6.38 0.67 -3.96
N LEU A 93 -5.36 1.00 -3.17
CA LEU A 93 -5.04 0.37 -1.90
C LEU A 93 -5.20 1.40 -0.78
N TYR A 94 -5.88 1.01 0.30
CA TYR A 94 -6.23 1.87 1.43
C TYR A 94 -6.11 1.10 2.75
N GLY A 95 -5.64 1.75 3.82
CA GLY A 95 -5.14 1.06 5.02
C GLY A 95 -5.67 1.58 6.36
N PRO A 96 -6.98 1.57 6.63
CA PRO A 96 -7.46 2.18 7.85
C PRO A 96 -7.18 1.31 9.08
N ARG A 97 -7.09 1.97 10.23
CA ARG A 97 -6.68 1.36 11.50
C ARG A 97 -7.47 1.90 12.68
N LYS A 98 -7.45 1.18 13.79
CA LYS A 98 -8.02 1.67 15.06
C LYS A 98 -7.19 2.83 15.63
#